data_AF-A0A7K4FT98-F1
#
_entry.id   AF-A0A7K4FT98-F1
#
_cell.length_a   1.000
_cell.length_b   1.000
_cell.length_c   1.000
_cell.angle_alpha   90.00
_cell.angle_beta   90.00
_cell.angle_gamma   90.00
#
_symmetry.space_group_name_H-M   'P 1'
#
loop_
_entity.id
_entity.type
_entity.pdbx_description
1 polymer ?
#
loop_
_entity_poly.entity_id
_entity_poly.type
_entity_poly.pdbx_seq_one_letter_code
_entity_poly.pdbx_strand_id
1 'polypeptide(L)'
;KKVKAKRKDIEPILDSMEKDGKLKAVKLGGGKAYKLNTPNFEVYSKEIKDLQDRVRKLEERFLSSDRVSTREFDDAYARIRDSLGYAPLEKIRLEVGLTKEEFYSKFRRHIEERYDLIAGGEEGYVRRGSLYGIIKRRDEK
;
A
#
# COMPACT_ATOMS: atom_id res chain seq x y z
N LYS A 1 -43.23 4.11 -16.91
CA LYS A 1 -43.80 3.27 -17.99
C LYS A 1 -44.26 1.94 -17.40
N LYS A 2 -45.50 1.49 -17.65
CA LYS A 2 -45.98 0.16 -17.21
C LYS A 2 -45.64 -0.86 -18.29
N VAL A 3 -44.87 -1.89 -17.94
CA VAL A 3 -44.56 -3.01 -18.84
C VAL A 3 -45.46 -4.18 -18.46
N LYS A 4 -46.18 -4.75 -19.44
CA LYS A 4 -46.97 -5.97 -19.25
C LYS A 4 -46.18 -7.14 -19.81
N ALA A 5 -45.82 -8.09 -18.96
CA ALA A 5 -45.24 -9.36 -19.38
C ALA A 5 -45.76 -10.49 -18.46
N LYS A 6 -45.63 -11.74 -18.92
CA LYS A 6 -46.19 -12.90 -18.21
C LYS A 6 -45.44 -13.13 -16.90
N ARG A 7 -46.21 -13.40 -15.84
CA ARG A 7 -45.70 -13.52 -14.47
C ARG A 7 -44.62 -14.60 -14.31
N LYS A 8 -44.81 -15.77 -14.93
CA LYS A 8 -43.89 -16.91 -14.89
C LYS A 8 -42.50 -16.62 -15.47
N ASP A 9 -42.43 -15.69 -16.43
CA ASP A 9 -41.19 -15.38 -17.13
C ASP A 9 -40.38 -14.29 -16.39
N ILE A 10 -41.07 -13.46 -15.61
CA ILE A 10 -40.46 -12.31 -14.91
C ILE A 10 -40.09 -12.64 -13.46
N GLU A 11 -40.87 -13.45 -12.76
CA GLU A 11 -40.62 -13.79 -11.34
C GLU A 11 -39.19 -14.32 -11.09
N PRO A 12 -38.66 -15.27 -11.89
CA PRO A 12 -37.28 -15.76 -11.70
C PRO A 12 -36.23 -14.66 -11.87
N ILE A 13 -36.48 -13.71 -12.77
CA ILE A 13 -35.57 -12.58 -13.06
C ILE A 13 -35.62 -11.56 -11.91
N LEU A 14 -36.80 -11.27 -11.37
CA LEU A 14 -36.92 -10.35 -10.25
C LEU A 14 -36.34 -10.92 -8.96
N ASP A 15 -36.52 -12.23 -8.73
CA ASP A 15 -35.94 -12.91 -7.57
C ASP A 15 -34.41 -13.00 -7.69
N SER A 16 -33.85 -13.22 -8.88
CA SER A 16 -32.39 -13.18 -9.07
C SER A 16 -31.82 -11.78 -8.86
N MET A 17 -32.50 -10.74 -9.39
CA MET A 17 -32.09 -9.35 -9.18
C MET A 17 -32.23 -8.87 -7.73
N GLU A 18 -33.18 -9.42 -6.96
CA GLU A 18 -33.30 -9.20 -5.52
C GLU A 18 -32.16 -9.91 -4.74
N LYS A 19 -31.84 -11.17 -5.10
CA LYS A 19 -30.70 -11.91 -4.52
C LYS A 19 -29.36 -11.25 -4.81
N ASP A 20 -29.18 -10.71 -6.01
CA ASP A 20 -28.00 -9.93 -6.44
C ASP A 20 -27.91 -8.56 -5.75
N GLY A 21 -28.91 -8.18 -4.94
CA GLY A 21 -28.94 -6.88 -4.26
C GLY A 21 -29.16 -5.70 -5.19
N LYS A 22 -29.59 -5.91 -6.45
CA LYS A 22 -29.87 -4.84 -7.43
C LYS A 22 -31.27 -4.24 -7.25
N LEU A 23 -32.19 -5.00 -6.67
CA LEU A 23 -33.56 -4.58 -6.37
C LEU A 23 -33.89 -4.82 -4.89
N LYS A 24 -34.85 -4.07 -4.36
CA LYS A 24 -35.45 -4.30 -3.04
C LYS A 24 -36.96 -4.43 -3.18
N ALA A 25 -37.55 -5.50 -2.65
CA ALA A 25 -39.00 -5.65 -2.64
C ALA A 25 -39.67 -4.67 -1.68
N VAL A 26 -40.86 -4.19 -2.08
CA VAL A 26 -41.73 -3.30 -1.30
C VAL A 26 -43.14 -3.88 -1.35
N LYS A 27 -43.78 -4.03 -0.19
CA LYS A 27 -45.19 -4.46 -0.11
C LYS A 27 -46.10 -3.27 -0.42
N LEU A 28 -46.97 -3.42 -1.41
CA LEU A 28 -48.01 -2.44 -1.74
C LEU A 28 -49.34 -3.17 -1.79
N GLY A 29 -50.23 -2.87 -0.83
CA GLY A 29 -51.65 -3.24 -0.79
C GLY A 29 -52.06 -4.48 -1.61
N GLY A 30 -51.60 -5.66 -1.20
CA GLY A 30 -51.95 -6.95 -1.82
C GLY A 30 -50.98 -7.51 -2.86
N GLY A 31 -49.92 -6.79 -3.25
CA GLY A 31 -48.90 -7.23 -4.22
C GLY A 31 -47.45 -6.94 -3.81
N LYS A 32 -46.49 -7.61 -4.47
CA LYS A 32 -45.05 -7.38 -4.34
C LYS A 32 -44.63 -6.40 -5.45
N ALA A 33 -44.06 -5.26 -5.07
CA ALA A 33 -43.42 -4.30 -5.97
C ALA A 33 -41.90 -4.33 -5.74
N TYR A 34 -41.12 -3.82 -6.70
CA TYR A 34 -39.66 -3.79 -6.61
C TYR A 34 -39.15 -2.38 -6.90
N LYS A 35 -38.17 -1.92 -6.12
CA LYS A 35 -37.43 -0.66 -6.38
C LYS A 35 -35.98 -0.97 -6.67
N LEU A 36 -35.33 -0.14 -7.49
CA LEU A 36 -33.89 -0.23 -7.69
C LEU A 36 -33.18 -0.02 -6.36
N ASN A 37 -32.24 -0.89 -6.05
CA ASN A 37 -31.26 -0.64 -5.01
C ASN A 37 -30.16 0.22 -5.64
N THR A 38 -30.47 1.48 -5.91
CA THR A 38 -29.44 2.42 -6.37
C THR A 38 -28.43 2.59 -5.24
N PRO A 39 -27.15 2.27 -5.48
CA PRO A 39 -26.11 2.63 -4.55
C PRO A 39 -26.19 4.14 -4.37
N ASN A 40 -26.40 4.62 -3.14
CA ASN A 40 -26.40 6.05 -2.88
C ASN A 40 -24.95 6.53 -3.08
N PHE A 41 -24.65 7.05 -4.28
CA PHE A 41 -23.30 7.43 -4.69
C PHE A 41 -22.64 8.36 -3.66
N GLU A 42 -23.43 9.19 -2.98
CA GLU A 42 -22.99 10.05 -1.88
C GLU A 42 -22.50 9.26 -0.66
N VAL A 43 -23.16 8.16 -0.32
CA VAL A 43 -22.78 7.29 0.81
C VAL A 43 -21.47 6.56 0.50
N TYR A 44 -21.36 5.95 -0.68
CA TYR A 44 -20.13 5.26 -1.09
C TYR A 44 -18.96 6.23 -1.26
N SER A 45 -19.20 7.42 -1.82
CA SER A 45 -18.17 8.45 -1.95
C SER A 45 -17.67 8.92 -0.59
N LYS A 46 -18.56 9.04 0.40
CA LYS A 46 -18.21 9.40 1.77
C LYS A 46 -17.42 8.29 2.46
N GLU A 47 -17.82 7.03 2.27
CA GLU A 47 -17.15 5.87 2.84
C GLU A 47 -15.75 5.64 2.23
N ILE A 48 -15.61 5.84 0.91
CA ILE A 48 -14.31 5.82 0.23
C ILE A 48 -13.40 6.92 0.78
N LYS A 49 -13.91 8.15 0.97
CA LYS A 49 -13.12 9.24 1.56
C LYS A 49 -12.69 8.94 3.00
N ASP A 50 -13.59 8.39 3.83
CA ASP A 50 -13.26 8.01 5.21
C ASP A 50 -12.18 6.91 5.25
N LEU A 51 -12.30 5.90 4.38
CA LEU A 51 -11.27 4.86 4.24
C LEU A 51 -9.92 5.44 3.81
N GLN A 52 -9.91 6.35 2.83
CA GLN A 52 -8.69 7.04 2.39
C GLN A 52 -8.06 7.86 3.52
N ASP A 53 -8.84 8.59 4.31
CA ASP A 53 -8.33 9.37 5.43
C ASP A 53 -7.83 8.47 6.58
N ARG A 54 -8.45 7.31 6.80
CA ARG A 54 -7.98 6.33 7.79
C ARG A 54 -6.68 5.67 7.35
N VAL A 55 -6.53 5.36 6.07
CA VAL A 55 -5.26 4.89 5.49
C VAL A 55 -4.19 5.96 5.64
N ARG A 56 -4.46 7.22 5.27
CA ARG A 56 -3.50 8.33 5.44
C ARG A 56 -3.08 8.51 6.90
N LYS A 57 -4.02 8.46 7.84
CA LYS A 57 -3.69 8.55 9.29
C LYS A 57 -2.91 7.34 9.79
N LEU A 58 -3.13 6.16 9.22
CA LEU A 58 -2.32 4.97 9.53
C LEU A 58 -0.90 5.14 8.99
N GLU A 59 -0.75 5.59 7.75
CA GLU A 59 0.54 5.93 7.15
C GLU A 59 1.27 6.99 7.98
N GLU A 60 0.60 8.10 8.30
CA GLU A 60 1.14 9.14 9.18
C GLU A 60 1.56 8.57 10.53
N ARG A 61 0.78 7.68 11.17
CA ARG A 61 1.18 7.05 12.45
C ARG A 61 2.33 6.06 12.30
N PHE A 62 2.42 5.36 11.17
CA PHE A 62 3.57 4.52 10.84
C PHE A 62 4.82 5.38 10.63
N LEU A 63 4.70 6.51 9.94
CA LEU A 63 5.77 7.47 9.68
C LEU A 63 6.17 8.30 10.91
N SER A 64 5.21 8.62 11.77
CA SER A 64 5.41 9.33 13.05
C SER A 64 5.98 8.44 14.14
N SER A 65 6.03 7.13 13.91
CA SER A 65 6.65 6.20 14.84
C SER A 65 8.10 5.97 14.43
N ASP A 66 9.01 6.24 15.36
CA ASP A 66 10.44 5.96 15.40
C ASP A 66 10.87 4.50 15.10
N ARG A 67 10.11 3.72 14.32
CA ARG A 67 10.26 2.26 14.28
C ARG A 67 11.53 1.78 13.57
N VAL A 68 11.89 2.37 12.42
CA VAL A 68 13.15 2.00 11.75
C VAL A 68 14.33 2.78 12.30
N SER A 69 14.85 2.30 13.43
CA SER A 69 16.08 2.79 14.04
C SER A 69 17.29 2.45 13.17
N THR A 70 18.41 3.13 13.40
CA THR A 70 19.71 2.77 12.78
C THR A 70 20.12 1.33 13.08
N ARG A 71 19.61 0.74 14.17
CA ARG A 71 19.80 -0.67 14.50
C ARG A 71 19.11 -1.61 13.53
N GLU A 72 17.88 -1.30 13.10
CA GLU A 72 17.18 -2.14 12.11
C GLU A 72 17.90 -2.12 10.75
N PHE A 73 18.49 -0.98 10.40
CA PHE A 73 19.38 -0.87 9.24
C PHE A 73 20.60 -1.78 9.39
N ASP A 74 21.28 -1.73 10.54
CA ASP A 74 22.48 -2.55 10.81
C ASP A 74 22.14 -4.04 10.81
N ASP A 75 20.98 -4.42 11.35
CA ASP A 75 20.48 -5.79 11.37
C ASP A 75 20.15 -6.28 9.94
N ALA A 76 19.52 -5.43 9.12
CA ALA A 76 19.28 -5.73 7.71
C ALA A 76 20.61 -5.89 6.94
N TYR A 77 21.57 -4.99 7.15
CA TYR A 77 22.91 -5.11 6.56
C TYR A 77 23.59 -6.43 6.96
N ALA A 78 23.51 -6.83 8.23
CA ALA A 78 24.12 -8.07 8.71
C ALA A 78 23.54 -9.33 8.04
N ARG A 79 22.26 -9.31 7.66
CA ARG A 79 21.59 -10.40 6.93
C ARG A 79 21.90 -10.41 5.44
N ILE A 80 22.07 -9.24 4.83
CA ILE A 80 22.17 -9.08 3.37
C ILE A 80 23.62 -9.12 2.87
N ARG A 81 24.57 -8.73 3.71
CA ARG A 81 25.98 -8.68 3.32
C ARG A 81 26.47 -10.03 2.81
N ASP A 82 27.34 -9.99 1.81
CA ASP A 82 28.03 -11.17 1.33
C ASP A 82 29.18 -11.60 2.25
N SER A 83 29.88 -12.66 1.86
CA SER A 83 31.05 -13.20 2.57
C SER A 83 32.21 -12.20 2.72
N LEU A 84 32.27 -11.17 1.87
CA LEU A 84 33.31 -10.12 1.87
C LEU A 84 32.85 -8.83 2.59
N GLY A 85 31.60 -8.81 3.06
CA GLY A 85 31.00 -7.68 3.78
C GLY A 85 30.37 -6.62 2.89
N TYR A 86 30.16 -6.89 1.60
CA TYR A 86 29.47 -5.96 0.71
C TYR A 86 27.96 -6.18 0.72
N ALA A 87 27.19 -5.09 0.73
CA ALA A 87 25.74 -5.14 0.66
C ALA A 87 25.20 -4.04 -0.28
N PRO A 88 24.28 -4.37 -1.21
CA PRO A 88 23.58 -3.37 -2.00
C PRO A 88 22.56 -2.58 -1.17
N LEU A 89 22.56 -1.25 -1.28
CA LEU A 89 21.62 -0.35 -0.57
C LEU A 89 20.16 -0.62 -0.95
N GLU A 90 19.90 -0.96 -2.20
CA GLU A 90 18.57 -1.36 -2.68
C GLU A 90 18.01 -2.54 -1.87
N LYS A 91 18.81 -3.60 -1.67
CA LYS A 91 18.36 -4.78 -0.92
C LYS A 91 18.07 -4.44 0.54
N ILE A 92 18.92 -3.60 1.15
CA ILE A 92 18.72 -3.14 2.54
C ILE A 92 17.42 -2.33 2.63
N ARG A 93 17.18 -1.43 1.67
CA ARG A 93 15.95 -0.64 1.59
C ARG A 93 14.70 -1.52 1.51
N LEU A 94 14.74 -2.54 0.65
CA LEU A 94 13.62 -3.48 0.48
C LEU A 94 13.36 -4.28 1.76
N GLU A 95 14.41 -4.70 2.45
CA GLU A 95 14.32 -5.43 3.72
C GLU A 95 13.72 -4.58 4.85
N VAL A 96 14.10 -3.30 4.95
CA VAL A 96 13.51 -2.39 5.95
C VAL A 96 12.14 -1.85 5.54
N GLY A 97 11.67 -2.15 4.33
CA GLY A 97 10.33 -1.82 3.85
C GLY A 97 10.08 -0.32 3.64
N LEU A 98 11.13 0.46 3.36
CA LEU A 98 11.01 1.91 3.16
C LEU A 98 11.02 2.29 1.68
N THR A 99 10.37 3.42 1.37
CA THR A 99 10.49 4.02 0.04
C THR A 99 11.90 4.55 -0.19
N LYS A 100 12.25 4.81 -1.46
CA LYS A 100 13.57 5.30 -1.86
C LYS A 100 13.92 6.62 -1.15
N GLU A 101 13.00 7.59 -1.21
CA GLU A 101 13.19 8.91 -0.63
C GLU A 101 13.36 8.85 0.89
N GLU A 102 12.52 8.08 1.59
CA GLU A 102 12.58 7.93 3.04
C GLU A 102 13.88 7.28 3.50
N PHE A 103 14.29 6.19 2.84
CA PHE A 103 15.49 5.45 3.18
C PHE A 103 16.74 6.31 3.04
N TYR A 104 16.93 6.96 1.89
CA TYR A 104 18.12 7.76 1.63
C TYR A 104 18.12 9.08 2.40
N SER A 105 16.96 9.61 2.79
CA SER A 105 16.88 10.78 3.68
C SER A 105 17.23 10.41 5.13
N LYS A 106 16.65 9.30 5.63
CA LYS A 106 16.79 8.87 7.02
C LYS A 106 18.17 8.33 7.37
N PHE A 107 18.74 7.46 6.52
CA PHE A 107 20.00 6.78 6.83
C PHE A 107 21.24 7.47 6.26
N ARG A 108 21.09 8.61 5.57
CA ARG A 108 22.21 9.32 4.95
C ARG A 108 23.40 9.48 5.88
N ARG A 109 23.14 10.06 7.05
CA ARG A 109 24.17 10.35 8.05
C ARG A 109 24.80 9.07 8.58
N HIS A 110 23.98 8.06 8.90
CA HIS A 110 24.44 6.78 9.43
C HIS A 110 25.34 6.03 8.43
N ILE A 111 24.94 6.00 7.15
CA ILE A 111 25.72 5.41 6.06
C ILE A 111 27.04 6.15 5.87
N GLU A 112 26.99 7.49 5.80
CA GLU A 112 28.20 8.31 5.62
C GLU A 112 29.18 8.22 6.79
N GLU A 113 28.70 8.03 8.02
CA GLU A 113 29.55 7.92 9.21
C GLU A 113 30.15 6.53 9.41
N ARG A 114 29.39 5.45 9.13
CA ARG A 114 29.77 4.07 9.52
C ARG A 114 30.12 3.14 8.37
N TYR A 115 29.85 3.54 7.12
CA TYR A 115 30.01 2.68 5.97
C TYR A 115 30.86 3.34 4.87
N ASP A 116 31.59 2.51 4.14
CA ASP A 116 32.27 2.91 2.92
C ASP A 116 31.36 2.70 1.72
N LEU A 117 31.23 3.76 0.92
CA LEU A 117 30.43 3.78 -0.30
C LEU A 117 31.28 3.33 -1.48
N ILE A 118 30.78 2.32 -2.20
CA ILE A 118 31.45 1.70 -3.34
C ILE A 118 30.60 1.91 -4.58
N ALA A 119 31.27 2.23 -5.69
CA ALA A 119 30.61 2.45 -6.97
C ALA A 119 29.95 1.16 -7.49
N GLY A 120 28.76 1.28 -8.06
CA GLY A 120 27.95 0.17 -8.57
C GLY A 120 26.60 0.05 -7.86
N GLY A 121 25.85 -1.02 -8.17
CA GLY A 121 24.48 -1.24 -7.69
C GLY A 121 23.41 -0.61 -8.58
N GLU A 122 22.14 -0.97 -8.36
CA GLU A 122 21.00 -0.41 -9.13
C GLU A 122 20.49 0.92 -8.53
N GLU A 123 20.69 1.11 -7.23
CA GLU A 123 20.31 2.32 -6.50
C GLU A 123 21.42 2.77 -5.56
N GLY A 124 21.49 4.07 -5.27
CA GLY A 124 22.48 4.62 -4.35
C GLY A 124 22.65 6.12 -4.46
N TYR A 125 23.75 6.62 -3.91
CA TYR A 125 24.10 8.04 -3.98
C TYR A 125 24.85 8.34 -5.26
N VAL A 126 24.46 9.40 -5.97
CA VAL A 126 25.20 9.87 -7.14
C VAL A 126 26.23 10.90 -6.69
N ARG A 127 27.52 10.61 -6.91
CA ARG A 127 28.63 11.53 -6.63
C ARG A 127 29.52 11.64 -7.86
N ARG A 128 29.74 12.88 -8.33
CA ARG A 128 30.59 13.18 -9.50
C ARG A 128 30.27 12.30 -10.73
N GLY A 129 28.97 12.07 -10.99
CA GLY A 129 28.50 11.27 -12.13
C GLY A 129 28.58 9.74 -11.96
N SER A 130 29.08 9.23 -10.83
CA SER A 130 29.11 7.80 -10.53
C SER A 130 28.06 7.44 -9.47
N LEU A 131 27.40 6.28 -9.64
CA LEU A 131 26.43 5.74 -8.69
C LEU A 131 27.14 4.90 -7.63
N TYR A 132 26.90 5.21 -6.36
CA TYR A 132 27.44 4.51 -5.20
C TYR A 132 26.30 3.81 -4.45
N GLY A 133 26.05 2.57 -4.84
CA GLY A 133 24.95 1.75 -4.35
C GLY A 133 25.35 0.56 -3.50
N ILE A 134 26.65 0.33 -3.32
CA ILE A 134 27.17 -0.78 -2.53
C ILE A 134 27.83 -0.20 -1.28
N ILE A 135 27.56 -0.78 -0.13
CA ILE A 135 28.18 -0.40 1.15
C ILE A 135 28.97 -1.54 1.77
N LYS A 136 30.02 -1.18 2.51
CA LYS A 136 30.76 -2.05 3.42
C LYS A 136 30.92 -1.35 4.76
N ARG A 137 30.69 -2.04 5.87
CA ARG A 137 30.89 -1.45 7.21
C ARG A 137 32.37 -1.11 7.39
N ARG A 138 32.68 0.09 7.88
CA ARG A 138 34.05 0.43 8.28
C ARG A 138 34.38 -0.41 9.50
N ASP A 139 35.50 -1.12 9.43
CA ASP A 139 36.05 -1.77 10.60
C ASP A 139 36.41 -0.68 11.64
N GLU A 140 35.90 -0.80 12.86
CA GLU A 140 36.34 0.03 13.98
C GLU A 140 37.84 -0.25 14.18
N LYS A 141 38.68 0.71 13.83
CA LYS A 141 40.11 0.70 14.16
C LYS A 141 40.32 0.98 15.63
#